data_AF-A0A2G8JXC1-F1
#
_entry.id   AF-A0A2G8JXC1-F1
#
_cell.length_a   1.000
_cell.length_b   1.000
_cell.length_c   1.000
_cell.angle_alpha   90.00
_cell.angle_beta   90.00
_cell.angle_gamma   90.00
#
_symmetry.space_group_name_H-M   'P 1'
#
loop_
_entity.id
_entity.type
_entity.pdbx_description
1 polymer ?
#
loop_
_entity_poly.entity_id
_entity_poly.type
_entity_poly.pdbx_seq_one_letter_code
_entity_poly.pdbx_strand_id
1 'polypeptide(L)'
;VWNLNCWVFALGVMLTIVLAMEGSSYTEPLPQWFAAIWLGMRRFLFASGVGWVAFACVTGNGGPINTFLSWNLWLPLARLNYCAYLLHPVVIFHFLLTKKTLFHYTPYEH
;
A
#
# COMPACT_ATOMS: atom_id res chain seq x y z
N VAL A 1 7.33 15.13 24.70
CA VAL A 1 8.05 13.84 24.79
C VAL A 1 7.21 12.67 24.25
N TRP A 2 5.93 12.54 24.60
CA TRP A 2 5.02 11.49 24.06
C TRP A 2 4.88 11.43 22.53
N ASN A 3 4.98 12.58 21.85
CA ASN A 3 4.76 12.65 20.40
C ASN A 3 5.91 12.06 19.55
N LEU A 4 7.16 12.07 20.05
CA LEU A 4 8.32 11.63 19.25
C LEU A 4 8.40 10.09 19.17
N ASN A 5 8.13 9.41 20.28
CA ASN A 5 8.11 7.94 20.35
C ASN A 5 7.05 7.33 19.41
N CYS A 6 5.92 8.01 19.25
CA CYS A 6 4.84 7.59 18.36
C CYS A 6 5.22 7.67 16.87
N TRP A 7 6.04 8.65 16.48
CA TRP A 7 6.53 8.79 15.12
C TRP A 7 7.63 7.78 14.79
N VAL A 8 8.53 7.52 15.74
CA VAL A 8 9.60 6.52 15.59
C VAL A 8 9.00 5.11 15.50
N PHE A 9 7.93 4.82 16.23
CA PHE A 9 7.22 3.55 16.10
C PHE A 9 6.54 3.40 14.73
N ALA A 10 5.84 4.43 14.26
CA ALA A 10 5.19 4.42 12.95
C ALA A 10 6.21 4.29 11.79
N LEU A 11 7.31 5.04 11.85
CA LEU A 11 8.41 4.93 10.89
C LEU A 11 9.14 3.60 11.01
N GLY A 12 9.32 3.07 12.22
CA GLY A 12 9.92 1.75 12.46
C GLY A 12 9.07 0.61 11.88
N VAL A 13 7.75 0.66 12.08
CA VAL A 13 6.82 -0.29 11.47
C VAL A 13 6.87 -0.17 9.94
N MET A 14 6.84 1.05 9.38
CA MET A 14 6.94 1.25 7.93
C MET A 14 8.29 0.80 7.35
N LEU A 15 9.41 1.04 8.06
CA LEU A 15 10.76 0.69 7.63
C LEU A 15 10.99 -0.83 7.68
N THR A 16 10.56 -1.51 8.75
CA THR A 16 10.63 -2.98 8.84
C THR A 16 9.87 -3.65 7.70
N ILE A 17 8.80 -3.03 7.22
CA ILE A 17 8.01 -3.55 6.09
C ILE A 17 8.77 -3.48 4.78
N VAL A 18 9.41 -2.35 4.49
CA VAL A 18 10.19 -2.14 3.26
C VAL A 18 11.44 -3.02 3.26
N LEU A 19 12.15 -3.08 4.39
CA LEU A 19 13.36 -3.89 4.54
C LEU A 19 13.08 -5.39 4.41
N ALA A 20 11.93 -5.86 4.90
CA ALA A 20 11.51 -7.24 4.69
C ALA A 20 11.13 -7.54 3.23
N MET A 21 10.65 -6.58 2.44
CA MET A 21 10.41 -6.79 0.99
C MET A 21 11.72 -6.89 0.20
N GLU A 22 12.67 -6.01 0.48
CA GLU A 22 13.96 -6.01 -0.22
C GLU A 22 14.80 -7.23 0.17
N GLY A 23 14.82 -7.61 1.45
CA GLY A 23 15.52 -8.83 1.89
C GLY A 23 14.97 -10.13 1.29
N SER A 24 13.69 -10.14 0.90
CA SER A 24 13.01 -11.29 0.31
C SER A 24 13.32 -11.51 -1.16
N SER A 25 13.77 -10.47 -1.87
CA SER A 25 13.85 -10.49 -3.34
C SER A 25 15.17 -11.06 -3.87
N TYR A 26 16.17 -11.28 -3.01
CA TYR A 26 17.54 -11.56 -3.47
C TYR A 26 18.12 -12.93 -3.12
N THR A 27 17.52 -13.76 -2.25
CA THR A 27 18.26 -14.96 -1.78
C THR A 27 17.57 -16.32 -1.95
N GLU A 28 16.37 -16.63 -1.46
CA GLU A 28 15.84 -18.02 -1.57
C GLU A 28 14.30 -18.08 -1.61
N PRO A 29 13.69 -19.17 -2.14
CA PRO A 29 12.24 -19.37 -2.08
C PRO A 29 11.79 -19.40 -0.61
N LEU A 30 11.15 -18.31 -0.18
CA LEU A 30 10.59 -18.19 1.16
C LEU A 30 9.56 -19.30 1.43
N PRO A 31 9.49 -19.84 2.65
CA PRO A 31 8.53 -20.86 2.99
C PRO A 31 7.09 -20.34 2.82
N GLN A 32 6.23 -21.18 2.24
CA GLN A 32 4.87 -20.82 1.81
C GLN A 32 4.00 -20.20 2.92
N TRP A 33 4.16 -20.68 4.16
CA TRP A 33 3.44 -20.14 5.32
C TRP A 33 3.83 -18.70 5.63
N PHE A 34 5.11 -18.36 5.49
CA PHE A 34 5.62 -17.00 5.71
C PHE A 34 5.15 -16.06 4.60
N ALA A 35 5.17 -16.52 3.35
CA ALA A 35 4.65 -15.77 2.22
C ALA A 35 3.16 -15.43 2.38
N ALA A 36 2.34 -16.40 2.82
CA ALA A 36 0.91 -16.20 3.05
C ALA A 36 0.62 -15.17 4.15
N ILE A 37 1.35 -15.28 5.28
CA ILE A 37 1.24 -14.31 6.38
C ILE A 37 1.66 -12.92 5.90
N TRP A 38 2.77 -12.82 5.16
CA TRP A 38 3.27 -11.57 4.62
C TRP A 38 2.27 -10.87 3.68
N LEU A 39 1.70 -11.64 2.75
CA LEU A 39 0.70 -11.17 1.78
C LEU A 39 -0.53 -10.58 2.47
N GLY A 40 -1.02 -11.22 3.54
CA GLY A 40 -2.14 -10.72 4.34
C GLY A 40 -1.76 -9.50 5.19
N MET A 41 -0.66 -9.61 5.93
CA MET A 41 -0.25 -8.62 6.93
C MET A 41 0.17 -7.28 6.29
N ARG A 42 0.76 -7.30 5.09
CA ARG A 42 1.19 -6.09 4.37
C ARG A 42 0.08 -5.03 4.25
N ARG A 43 -1.17 -5.44 3.99
CA ARG A 43 -2.30 -4.52 3.86
C ARG A 43 -2.75 -3.97 5.22
N PHE A 44 -2.76 -4.79 6.26
CA PHE A 44 -3.06 -4.35 7.63
C PHE A 44 -2.02 -3.36 8.13
N LEU A 45 -0.75 -3.61 7.86
CA LEU A 45 0.33 -2.74 8.31
C LEU A 45 0.26 -1.37 7.61
N PHE A 46 0.03 -1.35 6.30
CA PHE A 46 -0.22 -0.09 5.57
C PHE A 46 -1.45 0.65 6.12
N ALA A 47 -2.57 -0.06 6.33
CA ALA A 47 -3.78 0.52 6.90
C ALA A 47 -3.55 1.06 8.32
N SER A 48 -2.74 0.38 9.12
CA SER A 48 -2.38 0.81 10.48
C SER A 48 -1.56 2.09 10.47
N GLY A 49 -0.62 2.24 9.54
CA GLY A 49 0.16 3.47 9.36
C GLY A 49 -0.72 4.65 8.94
N VAL A 50 -1.61 4.44 7.97
CA VAL A 50 -2.56 5.48 7.52
C VAL A 50 -3.58 5.82 8.62
N GLY A 51 -4.11 4.82 9.31
CA GLY A 51 -5.04 4.98 10.42
C GLY A 51 -4.41 5.74 11.60
N TRP A 52 -3.13 5.52 11.85
CA TRP A 52 -2.38 6.28 12.85
C TRP A 52 -2.26 7.76 12.50
N VAL A 53 -1.96 8.07 11.23
CA VAL A 53 -1.93 9.47 10.74
C VAL A 53 -3.31 10.13 10.94
N ALA A 54 -4.40 9.43 10.62
CA ALA A 54 -5.75 9.92 10.86
C ALA A 54 -6.05 10.15 12.35
N PHE A 55 -5.67 9.20 13.22
CA PHE A 55 -5.82 9.32 14.67
C PHE A 55 -5.03 10.50 15.26
N ALA A 56 -3.81 10.73 14.77
CA ALA A 56 -2.97 11.86 15.16
C ALA A 56 -3.61 13.21 14.77
N CYS A 57 -4.30 13.27 13.61
CA CYS A 57 -5.05 14.46 13.20
C CYS A 57 -6.26 14.71 14.10
N VAL A 58 -7.01 13.67 14.50
CA VAL A 58 -8.21 13.80 15.35
C VAL A 58 -7.85 14.21 16.78
N THR A 59 -6.70 13.78 17.29
CA THR A 59 -6.27 14.04 18.67
C THR A 59 -5.75 15.48 18.87
N GLY A 60 -5.73 16.33 17.82
CA GLY A 60 -5.33 17.74 17.91
C GLY A 60 -3.82 17.98 18.15
N ASN A 61 -3.04 16.91 18.35
CA ASN A 61 -1.59 16.95 18.53
C ASN A 61 -0.82 16.81 17.19
N GLY A 62 -1.48 17.03 16.06
CA GLY A 62 -0.96 16.77 14.71
C GLY A 62 0.15 17.70 14.23
N GLY A 63 0.43 18.81 14.92
CA GLY A 63 1.53 19.75 14.61
C GLY A 63 1.77 19.97 13.10
N PRO A 64 2.92 19.55 12.53
CA PRO A 64 3.25 19.74 11.12
C PRO A 64 2.40 18.91 10.13
N ILE A 65 1.87 17.75 10.53
CA ILE A 65 0.98 16.94 9.67
C ILE A 65 -0.33 17.68 9.44
N ASN A 66 -0.88 18.34 10.46
CA ASN A 66 -2.12 19.10 10.32
C ASN A 66 -1.97 20.22 9.29
N THR A 67 -0.83 20.93 9.31
CA THR A 67 -0.51 21.98 8.32
C THR A 67 -0.27 21.41 6.93
N PHE A 68 0.34 20.23 6.83
CA PHE A 68 0.53 19.53 5.56
C PHE A 68 -0.82 19.06 4.99
N LEU A 69 -1.72 18.50 5.80
CA LEU A 69 -3.04 18.01 5.37
C LEU A 69 -4.03 19.14 5.08
N SER A 70 -3.94 20.28 5.76
CA SER A 70 -4.78 21.45 5.46
C SER A 70 -4.34 22.18 4.20
N TRP A 71 -3.33 21.68 3.48
CA TRP A 71 -2.81 22.35 2.31
C TRP A 71 -3.74 22.15 1.10
N ASN A 72 -4.09 23.23 0.41
CA ASN A 72 -4.94 23.17 -0.79
C ASN A 72 -4.37 22.30 -1.92
N LEU A 73 -3.13 21.83 -1.80
CA LEU A 73 -2.47 20.87 -2.69
C LEU A 73 -3.12 19.48 -2.70
N TRP A 74 -3.84 19.08 -1.65
CA TRP A 74 -4.54 17.78 -1.61
C TRP A 74 -5.81 17.75 -2.45
N LEU A 75 -6.42 18.91 -2.71
CA LEU A 75 -7.62 19.03 -3.53
C LEU A 75 -7.42 18.57 -4.99
N PRO A 76 -6.40 19.04 -5.73
CA PRO A 76 -6.13 18.55 -7.07
C PRO A 76 -5.68 17.09 -7.08
N LEU A 77 -4.92 16.64 -6.07
CA LEU A 77 -4.47 15.26 -5.97
C LEU A 77 -5.63 14.28 -5.75
N ALA A 78 -6.62 14.66 -4.93
CA ALA A 78 -7.83 13.88 -4.72
C ALA A 78 -8.62 13.71 -6.03
N ARG A 79 -8.71 14.78 -6.85
CA ARG A 79 -9.36 14.72 -8.17
C ARG A 79 -8.60 13.83 -9.14
N LEU A 80 -7.27 13.90 -9.18
CA LEU A 80 -6.45 13.06 -10.02
C LEU A 80 -6.56 11.57 -9.63
N ASN A 81 -6.50 11.27 -8.33
CA ASN A 81 -6.69 9.92 -7.82
C ASN A 81 -8.10 9.39 -8.14
N TYR A 82 -9.13 10.24 -8.05
CA TYR A 82 -10.48 9.88 -8.44
C TYR A 82 -10.58 9.55 -9.95
N CYS A 83 -9.99 10.38 -10.81
CA CYS A 83 -9.91 10.08 -12.24
C CYS A 83 -9.17 8.75 -12.50
N ALA A 84 -8.04 8.52 -11.84
CA ALA A 84 -7.28 7.28 -11.96
C ALA A 84 -8.09 6.06 -11.48
N TYR A 85 -8.83 6.20 -10.39
CA TYR A 85 -9.71 5.15 -9.86
C TYR A 85 -10.83 4.79 -10.84
N LEU A 86 -11.45 5.78 -11.49
CA LEU A 86 -12.46 5.54 -12.53
C LEU A 86 -11.87 4.88 -13.77
N LEU A 87 -10.65 5.26 -14.18
CA LEU A 87 -9.97 4.68 -15.34
C LEU A 87 -9.48 3.25 -15.08
N HIS A 88 -9.17 2.89 -13.83
CA HIS A 88 -8.60 1.60 -13.49
C HIS A 88 -9.41 0.38 -14.01
N PRO A 89 -10.72 0.24 -13.72
CA PRO A 89 -11.52 -0.85 -14.27
C PRO A 89 -11.69 -0.74 -15.79
N VAL A 90 -11.81 0.48 -16.33
CA VAL A 90 -11.96 0.70 -17.78
C VAL A 90 -10.72 0.19 -18.54
N VAL A 91 -9.52 0.46 -18.02
CA VAL A 91 -8.26 -0.02 -18.60
C VAL A 91 -8.14 -1.55 -18.47
N ILE A 92 -8.51 -2.12 -17.32
CA ILE A 92 -8.52 -3.58 -17.13
C ILE A 92 -9.48 -4.24 -18.12
N PHE A 93 -10.72 -3.77 -18.23
CA PHE A 93 -11.70 -4.29 -19.18
C PHE A 93 -11.21 -4.14 -20.61
N HIS A 94 -10.67 -2.98 -20.97
CA HIS A 94 -10.12 -2.76 -22.30
C HIS A 94 -8.98 -3.72 -22.61
N PHE A 95 -8.07 -3.94 -21.67
CA PHE A 95 -6.97 -4.88 -21.81
C PHE A 95 -7.48 -6.32 -21.94
N LEU A 96 -8.43 -6.75 -21.10
CA LEU A 96 -9.03 -8.09 -21.15
C LEU A 96 -9.80 -8.34 -22.45
N LEU A 97 -10.55 -7.35 -22.94
CA LEU A 97 -11.29 -7.43 -24.21
C LEU A 97 -10.38 -7.37 -25.43
N THR A 98 -9.22 -6.72 -25.32
CA THR A 98 -8.18 -6.69 -26.37
C THR A 98 -7.38 -8.00 -26.36
N LYS A 99 -7.20 -8.61 -25.18
CA LYS A 99 -6.70 -9.98 -24.99
C LYS A 99 -7.79 -11.00 -25.39
N LYS A 100 -8.18 -11.01 -26.67
CA LYS A 100 -9.10 -12.00 -27.28
C LYS A 100 -8.47 -13.37 -27.51
N THR A 101 -7.37 -13.71 -26.84
CA THR A 101 -6.76 -15.02 -26.91
C THR A 101 -6.83 -15.65 -25.53
N LEU A 102 -7.64 -16.71 -25.45
CA LEU A 102 -7.66 -17.65 -24.33
C LEU A 102 -6.22 -17.90 -23.90
N PHE A 103 -5.93 -17.72 -22.61
CA PHE A 103 -4.74 -18.27 -21.99
C PHE A 103 -4.60 -19.70 -22.52
N HIS A 104 -3.60 -19.91 -23.37
CA HIS A 104 -3.31 -21.22 -23.92
C HIS A 104 -2.86 -22.06 -22.72
N TYR A 105 -3.82 -22.75 -22.09
CA TYR A 105 -3.52 -23.86 -21.21
C TYR A 105 -2.88 -24.90 -22.13
N THR A 106 -1.56 -24.84 -22.26
CA THR A 106 -0.81 -26.02 -22.70
C THR A 106 -1.07 -27.07 -21.62
N PRO A 107 -1.78 -28.16 -21.93
CA PRO A 107 -1.86 -29.25 -20.98
C PRO A 107 -0.43 -29.74 -20.79
N TYR A 108 0.04 -29.72 -19.55
CA TYR A 108 1.24 -30.43 -19.16
C TYR A 108 0.86 -31.91 -19.21
N GLU A 109 0.95 -32.50 -20.41
CA GLU A 109 0.93 -33.95 -20.58
C GLU A 109 2.32 -34.48 -20.22
N HIS A 110 2.37 -35.12 -19.04
CA HIS A 110 3.38 -36.06 -18.51
C HIS A 110 4.78 -35.51 -18.17
#